data_AF-A0A6G8CLG5-F1
#
_entry.id   AF-A0A6G8CLG5-F1
#
_cell.length_a   1.000
_cell.length_b   1.000
_cell.length_c   1.000
_cell.angle_alpha   90.00
_cell.angle_beta   90.00
_cell.angle_gamma   90.00
#
_symmetry.space_group_name_H-M   'P 1'
#
loop_
_entity.id
_entity.type
_entity.pdbx_description
1 polymer ?
#
loop_
_entity_poly.entity_id
_entity_poly.type
_entity_poly.pdbx_seq_one_letter_code
_entity_poly.pdbx_strand_id
1 'polypeptide(L)'
;MMITPENSTLEFSTRLALHEAVLAQLVALVMRAQSDPQKQLASFEQSLVESMGTIGRTDRQDFSLDQAVWMRNQHEYGKQLATEFAAMVAAYMPKNGG
;
A
#
# COMPACT_ATOMS: atom_id res chain seq x y z
N MET A 1 -32.23 -7.60 0.93
CA MET A 1 -31.28 -8.12 -0.09
C MET A 1 -30.57 -9.31 0.55
N MET A 2 -30.65 -10.52 -0.02
CA MET A 2 -29.88 -11.65 0.52
C MET A 2 -28.40 -11.44 0.19
N ILE A 3 -27.55 -11.57 1.21
CA ILE A 3 -26.10 -11.50 1.07
C ILE A 3 -25.63 -12.87 0.55
N THR A 4 -25.17 -12.92 -0.70
CA THR A 4 -24.48 -14.07 -1.27
C THR A 4 -22.98 -13.91 -1.07
N PRO A 5 -22.17 -14.99 -1.03
CA PRO A 5 -20.72 -14.90 -0.90
C PRO A 5 -20.08 -13.96 -1.94
N GLU A 6 -20.59 -13.99 -3.17
CA GLU A 6 -20.14 -13.12 -4.27
C GLU A 6 -20.44 -11.63 -4.00
N ASN A 7 -21.64 -11.33 -3.51
CA ASN A 7 -22.02 -9.96 -3.12
C ASN A 7 -21.20 -9.48 -1.92
N SER A 8 -20.86 -10.37 -0.97
CA SER A 8 -19.98 -10.06 0.16
C SER A 8 -18.56 -9.73 -0.30
N THR A 9 -17.99 -10.52 -1.22
CA THR A 9 -16.64 -10.28 -1.75
C THR A 9 -16.58 -8.98 -2.54
N LEU A 10 -17.60 -8.69 -3.36
CA LEU A 10 -17.71 -7.44 -4.11
C LEU A 10 -17.89 -6.23 -3.18
N GLU A 11 -18.74 -6.34 -2.16
CA GLU A 11 -18.90 -5.27 -1.16
C GLU A 11 -17.58 -5.00 -0.43
N PHE A 12 -16.90 -6.07 0.01
CA PHE A 12 -15.63 -5.95 0.71
C PHE A 12 -14.55 -5.31 -0.16
N SER A 13 -14.37 -5.76 -1.41
CA SER A 13 -13.37 -5.20 -2.31
C SER A 13 -13.67 -3.74 -2.66
N THR A 14 -14.94 -3.41 -2.91
CA THR A 14 -15.37 -2.03 -3.18
C THR A 14 -15.11 -1.12 -1.99
N ARG A 15 -15.42 -1.58 -0.77
CA ARG A 15 -15.14 -0.84 0.46
C ARG A 15 -13.64 -0.66 0.65
N LEU A 16 -12.84 -1.71 0.44
CA LEU A 16 -11.39 -1.61 0.58
C LEU A 16 -10.80 -0.59 -0.40
N ALA A 17 -11.18 -0.65 -1.68
CA ALA A 17 -10.76 0.31 -2.70
C ALA A 17 -11.16 1.75 -2.35
N LEU A 18 -12.36 1.96 -1.77
CA LEU A 18 -12.77 3.28 -1.30
C LEU A 18 -11.89 3.79 -0.16
N HIS A 19 -11.59 2.95 0.84
CA HIS A 19 -10.70 3.34 1.95
C HIS A 19 -9.30 3.67 1.44
N GLU A 20 -8.78 2.87 0.51
CA GLU A 20 -7.47 3.09 -0.10
C GLU A 20 -7.42 4.42 -0.87
N ALA A 21 -8.44 4.71 -1.68
CA ALA A 21 -8.54 5.96 -2.42
C ALA A 21 -8.62 7.18 -1.48
N VAL A 22 -9.41 7.09 -0.39
CA VAL A 22 -9.51 8.17 0.61
C VAL A 22 -8.17 8.37 1.31
N LEU A 23 -7.50 7.30 1.72
CA LEU A 23 -6.20 7.39 2.37
C LEU A 23 -5.14 8.00 1.43
N ALA A 24 -5.11 7.58 0.16
CA ALA A 24 -4.20 8.12 -0.82
C ALA A 24 -4.39 9.63 -1.03
N GLN A 25 -5.64 10.11 -1.06
CA GLN A 25 -5.95 11.54 -1.15
C GLN A 25 -5.49 12.33 0.09
N LEU A 26 -5.67 11.77 1.30
CA LEU A 26 -5.21 12.40 2.54
C LEU A 26 -3.68 12.51 2.58
N VAL A 27 -2.97 11.44 2.21
CA VAL A 27 -1.50 11.47 2.11
C VAL A 27 -1.06 12.49 1.06
N ALA A 28 -1.71 12.54 -0.10
CA ALA A 28 -1.41 13.53 -1.14
C ALA A 28 -1.64 14.97 -0.66
N LEU A 29 -2.64 15.25 0.18
CA LEU A 29 -2.82 16.54 0.83
C LEU A 29 -1.62 16.90 1.73
N VAL A 30 -1.16 15.96 2.55
CA VAL A 30 0.01 16.17 3.43
C VAL A 30 1.28 16.42 2.62
N MET A 31 1.51 15.64 1.56
CA MET A 31 2.69 15.78 0.69
C MET A 31 2.72 17.14 -0.03
N ARG A 32 1.56 17.63 -0.49
CA ARG A 32 1.43 18.95 -1.13
C ARG A 32 1.77 20.12 -0.22
N ALA A 33 1.60 19.97 1.09
CA ALA A 33 1.93 21.01 2.06
C ALA A 33 3.43 21.07 2.38
N GLN A 34 4.24 20.12 1.87
CA GLN A 34 5.69 20.10 2.07
C GLN A 34 6.41 21.06 1.13
N SER A 35 7.62 21.46 1.51
CA SER A 35 8.47 22.34 0.69
C SER A 35 8.95 21.69 -0.61
N ASP A 36 9.12 20.36 -0.61
CA ASP A 36 9.47 19.56 -1.79
C ASP A 36 8.57 18.32 -1.84
N PRO A 37 7.36 18.45 -2.44
CA PRO A 37 6.38 17.38 -2.48
C PRO A 37 6.88 16.12 -3.21
N GLN A 38 7.71 16.30 -4.25
CA GLN A 38 8.19 15.20 -5.09
C GLN A 38 9.25 14.39 -4.36
N LYS A 39 10.19 15.05 -3.69
CA LYS A 39 11.16 14.37 -2.83
C LYS A 39 10.47 13.65 -1.68
N GLN A 40 9.47 14.27 -1.06
CA GLN A 40 8.75 13.61 0.05
C GLN A 40 7.92 12.42 -0.39
N LEU A 41 7.34 12.47 -1.58
CA LEU A 41 6.69 11.29 -2.17
C LEU A 41 7.68 10.13 -2.38
N ALA A 42 8.88 10.41 -2.91
CA ALA A 42 9.90 9.38 -3.10
C ALA A 42 10.39 8.78 -1.76
N SER A 43 10.63 9.63 -0.76
CA SER A 43 10.99 9.15 0.59
C SER A 43 9.86 8.36 1.25
N PHE A 44 8.61 8.76 1.02
CA PHE A 44 7.43 8.03 1.48
C PHE A 44 7.33 6.64 0.85
N GLU A 45 7.46 6.54 -0.48
CA GLU A 45 7.45 5.25 -1.19
C GLU A 45 8.53 4.33 -0.64
N GLN A 46 9.77 4.82 -0.52
CA GLN A 46 10.87 4.04 0.02
C GLN A 46 10.56 3.53 1.42
N SER A 47 10.09 4.41 2.32
CA SER A 47 9.76 4.04 3.70
C SER A 47 8.65 2.98 3.76
N LEU A 48 7.66 3.08 2.88
CA LEU A 48 6.53 2.15 2.81
C LEU A 48 6.98 0.77 2.30
N VAL A 49 7.77 0.73 1.24
CA VAL A 49 8.34 -0.51 0.67
C VAL A 49 9.24 -1.20 1.69
N GLU A 50 10.10 -0.46 2.37
CA GLU A 50 10.96 -1.00 3.44
C GLU A 50 10.12 -1.57 4.59
N SER A 51 9.09 -0.83 5.04
CA SER A 51 8.20 -1.28 6.11
C SER A 51 7.46 -2.56 5.71
N MET A 52 6.86 -2.63 4.52
CA MET A 52 6.18 -3.82 4.03
C MET A 52 7.14 -5.01 3.82
N GLY A 53 8.41 -4.74 3.47
CA GLY A 53 9.46 -5.74 3.35
C GLY A 53 9.93 -6.36 4.67
N THR A 54 9.46 -5.85 5.81
CA THR A 54 9.75 -6.38 7.15
C THR A 54 8.57 -7.09 7.80
N ILE A 55 7.37 -7.07 7.20
CA ILE A 55 6.17 -7.72 7.74
C ILE A 55 6.37 -9.23 7.78
N GLY A 56 6.55 -9.79 8.98
CA GLY A 56 6.77 -11.22 9.17
C GLY A 56 8.25 -11.58 9.38
N ARG A 57 9.18 -10.64 9.32
CA ARG A 57 10.55 -10.87 9.83
C ARG A 57 10.48 -11.10 11.34
N THR A 58 10.56 -12.36 11.74
CA THR A 58 10.68 -12.76 13.14
C THR A 58 12.09 -13.31 13.33
N ASP A 59 12.85 -12.73 14.26
CA ASP A 59 14.23 -13.15 14.57
C ASP A 59 14.31 -14.56 15.20
N ARG A 60 13.14 -15.14 15.46
CA ARG A 60 12.94 -16.52 15.90
C ARG A 60 12.13 -17.23 14.81
N GLN A 61 12.71 -18.24 14.15
CA GLN A 61 12.13 -19.58 13.99
C GLN A 61 12.68 -20.36 12.80
N ASP A 62 12.87 -21.66 13.04
CA ASP A 62 13.00 -22.71 12.03
C ASP A 62 11.68 -22.84 11.24
N PHE A 63 11.52 -22.06 10.18
CA PHE A 63 10.40 -22.22 9.26
C PHE A 63 10.57 -23.49 8.41
N SER A 64 9.47 -24.18 8.13
CA SER A 64 9.49 -25.15 7.04
C SER A 64 9.79 -24.44 5.71
N LEU A 65 10.30 -25.18 4.72
CA LEU A 65 10.60 -24.62 3.40
C LEU A 65 9.37 -23.90 2.79
N ASP A 66 8.19 -24.51 2.92
CA ASP A 66 6.93 -23.94 2.40
C ASP A 66 6.55 -22.64 3.11
N GLN A 67 6.75 -22.55 4.43
CA GLN A 67 6.51 -21.33 5.18
C GLN A 67 7.50 -20.23 4.77
N ALA A 68 8.78 -20.56 4.60
CA ALA A 68 9.79 -19.60 4.16
C ALA A 68 9.49 -19.06 2.75
N VAL A 69 9.02 -19.91 1.83
CA VAL A 69 8.59 -19.51 0.48
C VAL A 69 7.35 -18.62 0.55
N TRP A 70 6.34 -19.03 1.32
CA TRP A 70 5.12 -18.24 1.48
C TRP A 70 5.41 -16.85 2.06
N MET A 71 6.23 -16.75 3.11
CA MET A 71 6.62 -15.47 3.70
C MET A 71 7.39 -14.59 2.73
N ARG A 72 8.31 -15.16 1.93
CA ARG A 72 8.98 -14.42 0.87
C ARG A 72 7.99 -13.85 -0.15
N ASN A 73 7.01 -14.64 -0.57
CA ASN A 73 5.98 -14.19 -1.50
C ASN A 73 5.12 -13.07 -0.89
N GLN A 74 4.77 -13.16 0.41
CA GLN A 74 4.05 -12.09 1.11
C GLN A 74 4.88 -10.80 1.19
N HIS A 75 6.19 -10.89 1.45
CA HIS A 75 7.07 -9.72 1.45
C HIS A 75 7.11 -9.05 0.08
N GLU A 76 7.34 -9.80 -0.99
CA GLU A 76 7.42 -9.24 -2.34
C GLU A 76 6.09 -8.65 -2.79
N TYR A 77 4.98 -9.34 -2.49
CA TYR A 77 3.65 -8.81 -2.77
C TYR A 77 3.34 -7.54 -1.97
N GLY A 78 3.72 -7.50 -0.69
CA GLY A 78 3.57 -6.30 0.15
C GLY A 78 4.35 -5.09 -0.38
N LYS A 79 5.56 -5.30 -0.92
CA LYS A 79 6.33 -4.25 -1.59
C LYS A 79 5.64 -3.74 -2.86
N GLN A 80 5.07 -4.64 -3.66
CA GLN A 80 4.31 -4.26 -4.86
C GLN A 80 3.11 -3.39 -4.49
N LEU A 81 2.33 -3.80 -3.47
CA LEU A 81 1.21 -3.01 -2.96
C LEU A 81 1.65 -1.63 -2.44
N ALA A 82 2.80 -1.54 -1.78
CA ALA A 82 3.36 -0.26 -1.34
C ALA A 82 3.67 0.68 -2.52
N THR A 83 4.31 0.16 -3.56
CA THR A 83 4.59 0.93 -4.79
C THR A 83 3.31 1.37 -5.49
N GLU A 84 2.32 0.48 -5.61
CA GLU A 84 1.01 0.80 -6.20
C GLU A 84 0.28 1.91 -5.42
N PHE A 85 0.29 1.83 -4.09
CA PHE A 85 -0.30 2.85 -3.23
C PHE A 85 0.42 4.20 -3.39
N ALA A 86 1.76 4.22 -3.41
CA ALA A 86 2.53 5.44 -3.64
C ALA A 86 2.24 6.06 -5.01
N ALA A 87 2.07 5.25 -6.06
CA ALA A 87 1.65 5.73 -7.37
C ALA A 87 0.23 6.34 -7.35
N MET A 88 -0.69 5.77 -6.57
CA MET A 88 -2.02 6.33 -6.36
C MET A 88 -1.96 7.69 -5.64
N VAL A 89 -1.14 7.82 -4.59
CA VAL A 89 -0.87 9.10 -3.93
C VAL A 89 -0.34 10.12 -4.94
N ALA A 90 0.65 9.72 -5.76
CA ALA A 90 1.24 10.57 -6.79
C ALA A 90 0.20 11.07 -7.80
N ALA A 91 -0.75 10.23 -8.20
CA ALA A 91 -1.82 10.60 -9.12
C ALA A 91 -2.77 11.68 -8.55
N TYR A 92 -2.94 11.71 -7.22
CA TYR A 92 -3.72 12.75 -6.53
C TYR A 92 -2.93 14.02 -6.22
N MET A 93 -1.62 14.03 -6.48
CA MET A 93 -0.81 15.25 -6.43
C MET A 93 -0.92 15.94 -7.81
N PRO A 94 -1.42 17.19 -7.88
CA PRO A 94 -1.54 17.90 -9.13
C PRO A 94 -0.14 18.07 -9.72
N LYS A 95 0.03 17.66 -10.98
CA LYS A 95 1.20 18.05 -11.76
C LYS A 95 1.03 19.53 -12.06
N ASN A 96 1.72 20.40 -11.30
CA ASN A 96 1.79 21.86 -11.47
C ASN A 96 0.92 22.41 -12.61
N GLY A 97 -0.29 22.88 -12.29
CA GLY A 97 -1.02 23.79 -13.17
C GLY A 97 -0.31 25.14 -13.13
N GLY A 98 0.05 25.66 -14.31
CA GLY A 98 0.71 26.95 -14.49
C GLY A 98 -0.17 28.16 -14.20
#